data_AF-A0A835WZI6-F1
#
_entry.id   AF-A0A835WZI6-F1
#
_cell.length_a   1.000
_cell.length_b   1.000
_cell.length_c   1.000
_cell.angle_alpha   90.00
_cell.angle_beta   90.00
_cell.angle_gamma   90.00
#
_symmetry.space_group_name_H-M   'P 1'
#
loop_
_entity.id
_entity.type
_entity.pdbx_description
1 polymer ?
#
loop_
_entity_poly.entity_id
_entity_poly.type
_entity_poly.pdbx_seq_one_letter_code
_entity_poly.pdbx_strand_id
1 'polypeptide(L)'
;MESCEFCGDKFGDYKCYFCEKRCCTTCMTDDRSRCKTCFIQKKRLSWKILIKRNKIILGFIAFLWFYAVFPGPFFPGLDPTYYTATLIAAILFMIPIGCVLFFWSLNPPASDIKRR
;
A
#
# COMPACT_ATOMS: atom_id res chain seq x y z
N MET A 1 5.34 -28.24 8.29
CA MET A 1 4.04 -28.06 7.61
C MET A 1 3.14 -27.31 8.55
N GLU A 2 2.65 -26.16 8.11
CA GLU A 2 1.74 -25.35 8.92
C GLU A 2 0.30 -25.66 8.52
N SER A 3 -0.59 -25.71 9.51
CA SER A 3 -1.99 -26.02 9.29
C SER A 3 -2.75 -24.81 8.73
N CYS A 4 -3.76 -25.08 7.91
CA CYS A 4 -4.70 -24.09 7.43
C CYS A 4 -5.60 -23.63 8.59
N GLU A 5 -5.69 -22.31 8.81
CA GLU A 5 -6.50 -21.74 9.89
C GLU A 5 -8.01 -21.81 9.64
N PHE A 6 -8.44 -22.18 8.43
CA PHE A 6 -9.85 -22.21 8.03
C PHE A 6 -10.44 -23.62 8.04
N CYS A 7 -9.71 -24.60 7.51
CA CYS A 7 -10.17 -26.00 7.42
C CYS A 7 -9.41 -26.97 8.34
N GLY A 8 -8.32 -26.53 9.00
CA GLY A 8 -7.50 -27.38 9.87
C GLY A 8 -6.59 -28.36 9.13
N ASP A 9 -6.58 -28.34 7.80
CA ASP A 9 -5.77 -29.25 7.00
C ASP A 9 -4.26 -28.92 7.08
N LYS A 10 -3.38 -29.89 6.86
CA LYS A 10 -1.91 -29.74 7.00
C LYS A 10 -1.23 -29.00 5.84
N PHE A 11 -2.00 -28.61 4.82
CA PHE A 11 -1.53 -27.94 3.59
C PHE A 11 -1.68 -26.40 3.65
N GLY A 12 -1.34 -25.77 4.77
CA GLY A 12 -1.41 -24.31 4.97
C GLY A 12 -0.22 -23.57 4.35
N ASP A 13 0.06 -23.79 3.07
CA ASP A 13 1.26 -23.24 2.41
C ASP A 13 1.10 -21.76 2.01
N TYR A 14 -0.12 -21.28 1.79
CA TYR A 14 -0.35 -19.91 1.29
C TYR A 14 -0.68 -18.94 2.41
N LYS A 15 -0.14 -17.72 2.35
CA LYS A 15 -0.51 -16.62 3.25
C LYS A 15 -1.47 -15.65 2.56
N CYS A 16 -2.63 -15.41 3.16
CA CYS A 16 -3.59 -14.44 2.64
C CYS A 16 -3.06 -13.00 2.78
N TYR A 17 -3.15 -12.20 1.72
CA TYR A 17 -2.65 -10.83 1.70
C TYR A 17 -3.35 -9.90 2.71
N PHE A 18 -4.67 -10.08 2.89
CA PHE A 18 -5.53 -9.16 3.63
C PHE A 18 -5.65 -9.46 5.12
N CYS A 19 -5.65 -10.74 5.49
CA CYS A 19 -5.76 -11.16 6.89
C CYS A 19 -4.45 -11.71 7.46
N GLU A 20 -3.43 -11.90 6.63
CA GLU A 20 -2.14 -12.50 7.02
C GLU A 20 -2.23 -13.91 7.62
N LYS A 21 -3.38 -14.57 7.50
CA LYS A 21 -3.62 -15.94 7.95
C LYS A 21 -3.17 -16.96 6.91
N ARG A 22 -2.85 -18.18 7.35
CA ARG A 22 -2.49 -19.29 6.46
C ARG A 22 -3.70 -20.03 5.91
N CYS A 23 -3.65 -20.32 4.62
CA CYS A 23 -4.69 -20.95 3.82
C CYS A 23 -4.11 -22.09 2.99
N CYS A 24 -4.91 -23.13 2.77
CA CYS A 24 -4.69 -24.10 1.70
C CYS A 24 -5.20 -23.57 0.35
N THR A 25 -4.82 -24.25 -0.74
CA THR A 25 -5.27 -23.94 -2.10
C THR A 25 -6.79 -23.88 -2.23
N THR A 26 -7.52 -24.75 -1.53
CA THR A 26 -8.99 -24.84 -1.61
C THR A 26 -9.70 -23.70 -0.88
N CYS A 27 -9.11 -23.14 0.18
CA CYS A 27 -9.66 -21.99 0.92
C CYS A 27 -9.23 -20.63 0.34
N MET A 28 -8.27 -20.62 -0.59
CA MET A 28 -7.81 -19.43 -1.31
C MET A 28 -8.72 -19.13 -2.52
N THR A 29 -8.76 -17.86 -2.95
CA THR A 29 -9.37 -17.51 -4.25
C THR A 29 -8.43 -17.88 -5.40
N ASP A 30 -8.98 -18.04 -6.61
CA ASP A 30 -8.21 -18.45 -7.80
C ASP A 30 -7.05 -17.49 -8.12
N ASP A 31 -7.26 -16.18 -7.89
CA ASP A 31 -6.22 -15.14 -8.03
C ASP A 31 -5.02 -15.30 -7.06
N ARG A 32 -5.08 -16.23 -6.11
CA ARG A 32 -4.10 -16.43 -5.02
C ARG A 32 -3.75 -15.18 -4.22
N SER A 33 -4.58 -14.14 -4.28
CA SER A 33 -4.39 -12.87 -3.57
C SER A 33 -5.07 -12.86 -2.19
N ARG A 34 -6.25 -13.50 -2.06
CA ARG A 34 -7.10 -13.43 -0.86
C ARG A 34 -7.75 -14.76 -0.50
N CYS A 35 -8.15 -14.86 0.77
CA CYS A 35 -8.93 -15.98 1.28
C CYS A 35 -10.42 -15.84 0.87
N LYS A 36 -11.16 -16.94 0.73
CA LYS A 36 -12.61 -16.90 0.40
C LYS A 36 -13.42 -16.06 1.39
N THR A 37 -13.14 -16.18 2.69
CA THR A 37 -13.80 -15.37 3.74
C THR A 37 -13.52 -13.87 3.55
N CYS A 38 -12.29 -13.53 3.20
CA CYS A 38 -11.84 -12.16 2.95
C CYS A 38 -12.51 -11.57 1.71
N PHE A 39 -12.72 -12.40 0.69
CA PHE A 39 -13.42 -12.06 -0.54
C PHE A 39 -14.91 -11.75 -0.28
N ILE A 40 -15.60 -12.64 0.43
CA ILE A 40 -17.03 -12.48 0.77
C ILE A 40 -17.24 -11.24 1.65
N GLN A 41 -16.39 -11.03 2.66
CA GLN A 41 -16.47 -9.87 3.54
C GLN A 41 -15.99 -8.56 2.90
N LYS A 42 -15.49 -8.57 1.66
CA LYS A 42 -14.88 -7.41 0.97
C LYS A 42 -13.91 -6.65 1.87
N LYS A 43 -13.08 -7.40 2.61
CA LYS A 43 -12.20 -6.82 3.63
C LYS A 43 -11.16 -5.91 2.98
N ARG A 44 -11.06 -4.66 3.46
CA ARG A 44 -10.03 -3.71 3.01
C ARG A 44 -8.73 -3.93 3.78
N LEU A 45 -7.60 -3.64 3.14
CA LEU A 45 -6.32 -3.65 3.83
C LEU A 45 -6.30 -2.54 4.90
N SER A 46 -5.78 -2.86 6.09
CA SER A 46 -5.58 -1.82 7.11
C SER A 46 -4.50 -0.85 6.64
N TRP A 47 -4.74 0.45 6.81
CA TRP A 47 -3.78 1.52 6.48
C TRP A 47 -2.42 1.30 7.15
N LYS A 48 -2.41 0.74 8.36
CA LYS A 48 -1.17 0.40 9.08
C LYS A 48 -0.31 -0.62 8.31
N ILE A 49 -0.95 -1.63 7.71
CA ILE A 49 -0.25 -2.68 6.93
C ILE A 49 0.27 -2.08 5.62
N LEU A 50 -0.55 -1.26 4.96
CA LEU A 50 -0.20 -0.60 3.70
C LEU A 50 1.02 0.33 3.87
N ILE A 51 1.00 1.18 4.90
CA ILE A 51 2.13 2.06 5.24
C ILE A 51 3.37 1.25 5.62
N LYS A 52 3.22 0.18 6.41
CA LYS A 52 4.35 -0.64 6.86
C LYS A 52 5.07 -1.33 5.68
N ARG A 53 4.31 -1.83 4.69
CA ARG A 53 4.85 -2.50 3.50
C ARG A 53 5.49 -1.51 2.53
N ASN A 54 4.88 -0.33 2.37
CA ASN A 54 5.31 0.67 1.38
C ASN A 54 6.11 1.82 1.98
N LYS A 55 6.64 1.66 3.20
CA LYS A 55 7.33 2.72 3.95
C LYS A 55 8.48 3.37 3.17
N ILE A 56 9.17 2.61 2.34
CA ILE A 56 10.30 3.10 1.52
C ILE A 56 9.77 4.03 0.43
N ILE A 57 8.76 3.59 -0.32
CA ILE A 57 8.15 4.38 -1.40
C ILE A 57 7.49 5.63 -0.83
N LEU A 58 6.70 5.49 0.24
CA LEU A 58 6.06 6.63 0.90
C LEU A 58 7.08 7.60 1.49
N GLY A 59 8.17 7.09 2.08
CA GLY A 59 9.27 7.91 2.57
C GLY A 59 9.96 8.69 1.45
N PHE A 60 10.20 8.04 0.31
CA PHE A 60 10.78 8.70 -0.87
C PHE A 60 9.85 9.79 -1.45
N ILE A 61 8.56 9.51 -1.55
CA ILE A 61 7.55 10.50 -1.98
C ILE A 61 7.50 11.68 -1.02
N ALA A 62 7.49 11.42 0.29
CA ALA A 62 7.48 12.48 1.30
C ALA A 62 8.76 13.33 1.27
N PHE A 63 9.91 12.69 1.04
CA PHE A 63 11.18 13.39 0.87
C PHE A 63 11.17 14.31 -0.36
N LEU A 64 10.74 13.79 -1.51
CA LEU A 64 10.61 14.59 -2.74
C LEU A 64 9.60 15.72 -2.57
N TRP A 65 8.48 15.47 -1.90
CA TRP A 65 7.48 16.47 -1.59
C TRP A 65 8.05 17.59 -0.72
N PHE A 66 8.78 17.25 0.35
CA PHE A 66 9.41 18.23 1.23
C PHE A 66 10.44 19.07 0.49
N TYR A 67 11.26 18.45 -0.37
CA TYR A 67 12.21 19.14 -1.24
C TYR A 67 11.52 20.11 -2.21
N ALA A 68 10.40 19.70 -2.80
CA ALA A 68 9.64 20.53 -3.75
C ALA A 68 8.96 21.73 -3.08
N VAL A 69 8.45 21.57 -1.85
CA VAL A 69 7.75 22.62 -1.10
C VAL A 69 8.74 23.59 -0.43
N PHE A 70 9.88 23.10 0.06
CA PHE A 70 10.90 23.90 0.74
C PHE A 70 12.26 23.88 0.01
N PRO A 71 12.36 24.50 -1.18
CA PRO A 71 13.65 24.72 -1.83
C PRO A 71 14.45 25.87 -1.17
N GLY A 72 13.77 26.67 -0.35
CA GLY A 72 14.24 27.94 0.20
C GLY A 72 15.57 27.96 0.96
N PRO A 73 15.99 26.94 1.73
CA PRO A 73 17.30 27.00 2.38
C PRO A 73 18.48 26.81 1.41
N PHE A 74 18.24 26.40 0.16
CA PHE A 74 19.30 26.15 -0.83
C PHE A 74 19.45 27.25 -1.88
N PHE A 75 18.41 28.05 -2.13
CA PHE A 75 18.42 29.12 -3.13
C PHE A 75 17.95 30.45 -2.54
N PRO A 76 18.85 31.23 -1.93
CA PRO A 76 18.53 32.58 -1.47
C PRO A 76 18.25 33.51 -2.67
N GLY A 77 17.19 34.32 -2.58
CA GLY A 77 16.80 35.30 -3.63
C GLY A 77 15.61 34.90 -4.51
N LEU A 78 14.88 33.84 -4.16
CA LEU A 78 13.70 33.40 -4.92
C LEU A 78 12.45 34.26 -4.67
N ASP A 79 11.70 34.52 -5.75
CA ASP A 79 10.45 35.27 -5.71
C ASP A 79 9.39 34.63 -4.77
N PRO A 80 8.65 35.43 -3.98
CA PRO A 80 7.59 34.93 -3.10
C PRO A 80 6.50 34.13 -3.81
N THR A 81 6.21 34.47 -5.08
CA THR A 81 5.25 33.78 -5.94
C THR A 81 5.66 32.36 -6.31
N TYR A 82 6.96 32.06 -6.27
CA TYR A 82 7.44 30.70 -6.50
C TYR A 82 7.00 29.76 -5.37
N TYR A 83 7.10 30.20 -4.11
CA TYR A 83 6.71 29.40 -2.94
C TYR A 83 5.22 29.07 -2.94
N THR A 84 4.37 30.02 -3.35
CA THR A 84 2.93 29.77 -3.44
C THR A 84 2.61 28.82 -4.59
N ALA A 85 3.26 28.97 -5.74
CA ALA A 85 3.07 28.08 -6.89
C ALA A 85 3.52 26.64 -6.59
N THR A 86 4.69 26.44 -5.96
CA THR A 86 5.18 25.11 -5.60
C THR A 86 4.34 24.45 -4.52
N LEU A 87 3.85 25.21 -3.53
CA LEU A 87 2.94 24.69 -2.50
C LEU A 87 1.62 24.22 -3.12
N ILE A 88 1.02 24.98 -4.03
CA ILE A 88 -0.21 24.60 -4.73
C ILE A 88 0.02 23.32 -5.55
N ALA A 89 1.10 23.27 -6.34
CA ALA A 89 1.45 22.09 -7.12
C ALA A 89 1.64 20.85 -6.22
N ALA A 90 2.32 21.01 -5.09
CA ALA A 90 2.56 19.93 -4.14
C ALA A 90 1.27 19.40 -3.49
N ILE A 91 0.28 20.26 -3.23
CA ILE A 91 -1.05 19.85 -2.75
C ILE A 91 -1.79 19.06 -3.84
N LEU A 92 -1.75 19.52 -5.09
CA LEU A 92 -2.40 18.84 -6.21
C LEU A 92 -1.83 17.44 -6.43
N PHE A 93 -0.52 17.24 -6.25
CA PHE A 93 0.11 15.92 -6.34
C PHE A 93 -0.29 14.95 -5.22
N MET A 94 -0.75 15.43 -4.07
CA MET A 94 -1.25 14.55 -3.00
C MET A 94 -2.55 13.83 -3.37
N ILE A 95 -3.35 14.39 -4.28
CA ILE A 95 -4.62 13.80 -4.74
C ILE A 95 -4.38 12.45 -5.44
N PRO A 96 -3.58 12.36 -6.52
CA PRO A 96 -3.33 11.07 -7.17
C PRO A 96 -2.62 10.08 -6.23
N ILE A 97 -1.74 10.54 -5.34
CA ILE A 97 -1.10 9.67 -4.33
C ILE A 97 -2.16 9.06 -3.40
N GLY A 98 -3.11 9.86 -2.91
CA GLY A 98 -4.21 9.39 -2.09
C GLY A 98 -5.11 8.38 -2.81
N CYS A 99 -5.46 8.65 -4.07
CA CYS A 99 -6.23 7.72 -4.90
C CYS A 99 -5.49 6.39 -5.10
N VAL A 100 -4.19 6.42 -5.42
CA VAL A 100 -3.37 5.21 -5.57
C VAL A 100 -3.38 4.39 -4.28
N LEU A 101 -3.15 5.01 -3.11
CA LEU A 101 -3.17 4.31 -1.83
C LEU A 101 -4.56 3.72 -1.50
N PHE A 102 -5.62 4.43 -1.86
CA PHE A 102 -6.99 3.94 -1.69
C PHE A 102 -7.26 2.71 -2.56
N PHE A 103 -6.95 2.77 -3.85
CA PHE A 103 -7.12 1.61 -4.74
C PHE A 103 -6.22 0.44 -4.34
N TRP A 104 -5.00 0.71 -3.86
CA TRP A 104 -4.09 -0.30 -3.34
C TRP A 104 -4.66 -1.00 -2.09
N SER A 105 -5.45 -0.31 -1.27
CA SER A 105 -6.15 -0.91 -0.12
C SER A 105 -7.27 -1.87 -0.52
N LEU A 106 -7.83 -1.71 -1.73
CA LEU A 106 -8.90 -2.54 -2.28
C LEU A 106 -8.35 -3.71 -3.10
N ASN A 107 -7.39 -3.42 -3.98
CA ASN A 107 -6.78 -4.38 -4.90
C ASN A 107 -5.26 -4.22 -4.84
N PRO A 108 -4.55 -5.17 -4.21
CA PRO A 108 -3.11 -5.13 -4.20
C PRO A 108 -2.53 -5.41 -5.60
N PRO A 109 -1.41 -4.77 -5.96
CA PRO A 109 -0.65 -5.10 -7.15
C PRO A 109 -0.06 -6.49 -7.01
N ALA A 110 0.13 -7.15 -8.15
CA ALA A 110 0.71 -8.49 -8.19
C ALA A 110 2.11 -8.58 -7.56
N SER A 111 2.86 -7.47 -7.54
CA SER A 111 4.18 -7.37 -6.90
C SER A 111 4.17 -7.69 -5.40
N ASP A 112 3.06 -7.41 -4.71
CA ASP A 112 2.98 -7.61 -3.26
C ASP A 112 2.46 -9.02 -2.90
N ILE A 113 1.98 -9.78 -3.89
CA ILE A 113 1.54 -11.16 -3.72
C ILE A 113 2.79 -12.05 -3.72
N LYS A 114 3.35 -12.27 -2.53
CA LYS A 114 4.52 -13.13 -2.36
C LYS A 114 4.12 -14.59 -2.61
N ARG A 115 4.62 -15.20 -3.69
CA ARG A 115 4.58 -16.65 -3.89
C ARG A 115 5.56 -17.32 -2.93
N ARG A 116 5.12 -17.67 -1.73
CA ARG A 116 5.79 -18.69 -0.93
C ARG A 116 4.82 -19.33 0.03
#